data_AF-A0A0D6SHI1-F1
#
_entry.id   AF-A0A0D6SHI1-F1
#
_cell.length_a   1.000
_cell.length_b   1.000
_cell.length_c   1.000
_cell.angle_alpha   90.00
_cell.angle_beta   90.00
_cell.angle_gamma   90.00
#
_symmetry.space_group_name_H-M   'P 1'
#
loop_
_entity.id
_entity.type
_entity.pdbx_description
1 polymer ?
#
loop_
_entity_poly.entity_id
_entity_poly.type
_entity_poly.pdbx_seq_one_letter_code
_entity_poly.pdbx_strand_id
1 'polypeptide(L)'
;MSSFAQLISNITEDVYQSLKLAVEIGKWADGRKLTEEQKELSLQAIIAWEAKNLPEDQRTGYMGPQVCSSKSEPVPNILFKSDSIH
;
A
#
# COMPACT_ATOMS: atom_id res chain seq x y z
N MET A 1 -23.37 5.69 -6.44
CA MET A 1 -21.94 5.40 -6.19
C MET A 1 -21.18 5.67 -7.48
N SER A 2 -20.33 6.71 -7.58
CA SER A 2 -19.29 6.89 -8.65
C SER A 2 -18.52 8.22 -8.66
N SER A 3 -18.83 9.22 -7.83
CA SER A 3 -18.13 10.52 -7.97
C SER A 3 -16.66 10.49 -7.55
N PHE A 4 -16.33 9.89 -6.40
CA PHE A 4 -14.97 9.91 -5.88
C PHE A 4 -14.00 9.05 -6.72
N ALA A 5 -14.43 7.84 -7.09
CA ALA A 5 -13.64 6.90 -7.90
C ALA A 5 -13.27 7.43 -9.30
N GLN A 6 -14.16 8.21 -9.92
CA GLN A 6 -13.86 8.85 -11.21
C GLN A 6 -12.92 10.04 -11.05
N LEU A 7 -13.03 10.82 -9.97
CA LEU A 7 -12.11 11.93 -9.70
C LEU A 7 -10.68 11.43 -9.49
N ILE A 8 -10.50 10.31 -8.77
CA ILE A 8 -9.18 9.71 -8.54
C ILE A 8 -8.54 9.08 -9.80
N SER A 9 -9.29 8.89 -10.89
CA SER A 9 -8.70 8.42 -12.15
C SER A 9 -7.90 9.51 -12.88
N ASN A 10 -8.13 10.79 -12.55
CA ASN A 10 -7.38 11.94 -13.08
C ASN A 10 -6.68 12.71 -11.96
N ILE A 11 -5.90 12.01 -11.13
CA ILE A 11 -5.12 12.67 -10.07
C ILE A 11 -4.01 13.52 -10.70
N THR A 12 -4.11 14.83 -10.45
CA THR A 12 -3.01 15.78 -10.60
C THR A 12 -2.15 15.79 -9.34
N GLU A 13 -0.96 16.36 -9.42
CA GLU A 13 -0.03 16.46 -8.30
C GLU A 13 -0.65 17.22 -7.09
N ASP A 14 -1.45 18.24 -7.36
CA ASP A 14 -2.20 19.00 -6.35
C ASP A 14 -3.26 18.14 -5.62
N VAL A 15 -3.99 17.31 -6.37
CA VAL A 15 -4.98 16.38 -5.82
C VAL A 15 -4.29 15.32 -4.96
N TYR A 16 -3.13 14.79 -5.40
CA TYR A 16 -2.33 13.86 -4.61
C TYR A 16 -1.94 14.45 -3.26
N GLN A 17 -1.41 15.68 -3.23
CA GLN A 17 -1.01 16.35 -1.99
C GLN A 17 -2.20 16.56 -1.05
N SER A 18 -3.33 17.01 -1.62
CA SER A 18 -4.58 17.20 -0.85
C SER A 18 -5.11 15.89 -0.27
N LEU A 19 -5.08 14.80 -1.04
CA LEU A 19 -5.49 13.47 -0.58
C LEU A 19 -4.58 12.93 0.52
N LYS A 20 -3.27 13.09 0.37
CA LYS A 20 -2.29 12.67 1.37
C LYS A 20 -2.53 13.37 2.70
N LEU A 21 -2.65 14.70 2.66
CA LEU A 21 -2.96 15.50 3.84
C LEU A 21 -4.29 15.07 4.47
N ALA A 22 -5.32 14.87 3.66
CA ALA A 22 -6.64 14.49 4.13
C ALA A 22 -6.66 13.12 4.85
N VAL A 23 -5.87 12.17 4.36
CA VAL A 23 -5.69 10.84 4.96
C VAL A 23 -4.90 10.92 6.27
N GLU A 24 -3.87 11.76 6.34
CA GLU A 24 -3.06 11.99 7.55
C GLU A 24 -3.88 12.63 8.68
N ILE A 25 -4.68 13.66 8.37
CA ILE A 25 -5.49 14.37 9.38
C ILE A 25 -6.86 13.72 9.61
N GLY A 26 -7.30 12.82 8.72
CA GLY A 26 -8.62 12.19 8.75
C GLY A 26 -9.77 13.14 8.42
N LYS A 27 -9.51 14.24 7.71
CA LYS A 27 -10.48 15.27 7.32
C LYS A 27 -10.16 15.80 5.93
N TRP A 28 -11.19 16.14 5.17
CA TRP A 28 -11.07 16.88 3.93
C TRP A 28 -10.56 18.31 4.18
N ALA A 29 -10.01 18.96 3.16
CA ALA A 29 -9.64 20.38 3.21
C ALA A 29 -10.83 21.29 3.57
N ASP A 30 -12.06 20.85 3.25
CA ASP A 30 -13.33 21.49 3.62
C ASP A 30 -13.68 21.33 5.12
N GLY A 31 -12.87 20.61 5.90
CA GLY A 31 -13.08 20.35 7.33
C GLY A 31 -14.00 19.17 7.66
N ARG A 32 -14.64 18.58 6.65
CA ARG A 32 -15.47 17.36 6.81
C ARG A 32 -14.61 16.16 7.19
N LYS A 33 -15.11 15.29 8.08
CA LYS A 33 -14.42 14.03 8.40
C LYS A 33 -14.39 13.10 7.18
N LEU A 34 -13.26 12.43 6.99
CA LEU A 34 -13.15 11.33 6.03
C LEU A 34 -13.88 10.11 6.59
N THR A 35 -14.73 9.47 5.78
CA THR A 35 -15.23 8.14 6.13
C THR A 35 -14.16 7.08 5.91
N GLU A 36 -14.30 5.92 6.53
CA GLU A 36 -13.33 4.81 6.38
C GLU A 36 -13.23 4.36 4.92
N GLU A 37 -14.38 4.15 4.26
CA GLU A 37 -14.46 3.82 2.83
C GLU A 37 -13.79 4.88 1.94
N GLN A 38 -13.96 6.17 2.26
CA GLN A 38 -13.29 7.27 1.55
C GLN A 38 -11.78 7.25 1.80
N LYS A 39 -11.34 6.90 3.01
CA LYS A 39 -9.93 6.78 3.37
C LYS A 39 -9.24 5.68 2.59
N GLU A 40 -9.88 4.51 2.51
CA GLU A 40 -9.38 3.37 1.75
C GLU A 40 -9.26 3.71 0.26
N LEU A 41 -10.30 4.30 -0.33
CA LEU A 41 -10.27 4.73 -1.73
C LEU A 41 -9.19 5.79 -1.99
N SER A 42 -9.02 6.75 -1.07
CA SER A 42 -7.99 7.79 -1.17
C SER A 42 -6.59 7.17 -1.13
N LEU A 43 -6.38 6.20 -0.24
CA LEU A 43 -5.10 5.51 -0.08
C LEU A 43 -4.76 4.68 -1.33
N GLN A 44 -5.72 3.91 -1.85
CA GLN A 44 -5.51 3.16 -3.10
C GLN A 44 -5.14 4.09 -4.26
N ALA A 45 -5.76 5.26 -4.33
CA ALA A 45 -5.50 6.24 -5.38
C ALA A 45 -4.09 6.85 -5.30
N ILE A 46 -3.67 7.21 -4.08
CA ILE A 46 -2.31 7.69 -3.79
C ILE A 46 -1.30 6.64 -4.26
N ILE A 47 -1.46 5.39 -3.84
CA ILE A 47 -0.55 4.28 -4.20
C ILE A 47 -0.50 4.10 -5.72
N ALA A 48 -1.65 4.10 -6.40
CA ALA A 48 -1.72 3.94 -7.86
C ALA A 48 -1.05 5.10 -8.61
N TRP A 49 -1.15 6.33 -8.10
CA TRP A 49 -0.47 7.48 -8.68
C TRP A 49 1.04 7.43 -8.45
N GLU A 50 1.48 7.10 -7.24
CA GLU A 50 2.92 6.96 -6.92
C GLU A 50 3.58 5.83 -7.71
N ALA A 51 2.87 4.72 -7.94
CA ALA A 51 3.35 3.64 -8.79
C ALA A 51 3.68 4.09 -10.22
N LYS A 52 2.98 5.10 -10.73
CA LYS A 52 3.15 5.64 -12.09
C LYS A 52 4.14 6.82 -12.16
N ASN A 53 4.16 7.67 -11.15
CA ASN A 53 4.87 8.95 -11.18
C ASN A 53 6.17 8.97 -10.36
N LEU A 54 6.32 8.09 -9.37
CA LEU A 54 7.46 8.09 -8.45
C LEU A 54 8.32 6.82 -8.60
N PRO A 55 9.65 6.95 -8.52
CA PRO A 55 10.56 5.81 -8.40
C PRO A 55 10.30 5.08 -7.08
N GLU A 56 10.60 3.79 -7.02
CA GLU A 56 10.24 2.92 -5.90
C GLU A 56 10.72 3.46 -4.54
N ASP A 57 11.92 4.04 -4.49
CA ASP A 57 12.51 4.66 -3.30
C ASP A 57 11.70 5.84 -2.71
N GLN A 58 10.87 6.50 -3.51
CA GLN A 58 10.08 7.66 -3.10
C GLN A 58 8.59 7.33 -2.94
N ARG A 59 8.19 6.06 -3.09
CA ARG A 59 6.79 5.64 -2.92
C ARG A 59 6.45 5.54 -1.43
N THR A 60 5.20 5.86 -1.09
CA THR A 60 4.72 5.72 0.28
C THR A 60 4.76 4.24 0.69
N GLY A 61 5.36 3.95 1.85
CA GLY A 61 5.52 2.58 2.34
C GLY A 61 6.79 1.86 1.86
N TYR A 62 7.67 2.52 1.11
CA TYR A 62 8.98 1.96 0.79
C TYR A 62 9.83 1.82 2.07
N MET A 63 10.27 0.59 2.36
CA MET A 63 11.16 0.28 3.50
C MET A 63 12.60 -0.05 3.07
N GLY A 64 13.00 0.26 1.84
CA GLY A 64 14.31 -0.14 1.34
C GLY A 64 14.41 -1.64 1.04
N PRO A 65 15.62 -2.14 0.74
CA PRO A 65 15.88 -3.57 0.72
C PRO A 65 15.63 -4.14 2.11
N GLN A 66 14.46 -4.75 2.27
CA GLN A 66 14.09 -5.54 3.42
C GLN A 66 14.97 -6.79 3.51
N VAL A 67 16.18 -6.63 4.05
CA VAL A 67 16.94 -7.75 4.61
C VAL A 67 16.20 -8.22 5.85
N CYS A 68 15.24 -9.11 5.64
CA CYS A 68 14.56 -9.81 6.73
C CYS A 68 15.63 -10.62 7.48
N SER A 69 16.06 -10.14 8.65
CA SER A 69 17.10 -10.80 9.46
C SER A 69 16.65 -12.14 10.03
N SER A 70 15.35 -12.48 9.96
CA SER A 70 14.89 -13.85 10.15
C SER A 70 15.26 -14.66 8.91
N LYS A 71 16.51 -15.09 8.84
CA LYS A 71 16.87 -16.25 8.04
C LYS A 71 16.02 -17.40 8.55
N SER A 72 15.00 -17.79 7.79
CA SER A 72 14.29 -19.04 8.03
C SER A 72 15.32 -20.16 7.95
N GLU A 73 15.70 -20.73 9.09
CA GLU A 73 16.45 -21.97 9.11
C GLU A 73 15.66 -22.99 8.29
N PRO A 74 16.31 -23.75 7.38
CA PRO A 74 15.62 -24.78 6.63
C PRO A 74 15.14 -25.83 7.63
N VAL A 75 13.83 -25.85 7.89
CA VAL A 75 13.20 -26.87 8.73
C VAL A 75 13.49 -28.22 8.05
N PRO A 76 14.29 -29.11 8.66
CA PRO A 76 14.62 -30.38 8.03
C PRO A 76 13.33 -31.16 7.85
N ASN A 77 13.04 -31.51 6.60
CA ASN A 77 11.84 -32.26 6.22
C ASN A 77 11.99 -33.73 6.65
N ILE A 78 11.86 -33.98 7.95
CA ILE A 78 11.97 -35.29 8.58
C ILE A 78 10.82 -36.23 8.20
N LEU A 79 9.78 -35.73 7.52
CA LEU A 79 8.58 -36.48 7.14
C LEU A 79 8.74 -37.37 5.90
N PHE A 80 9.86 -37.28 5.17
CA PHE A 80 10.13 -38.09 3.97
C PHE A 80 11.27 -39.09 4.13
N LYS A 81 11.76 -39.33 5.35
CA LYS A 81 12.65 -40.48 5.62
C LYS A 81 11.81 -41.75 5.70
N SER A 82 11.25 -42.15 4.57
CA SER A 82 10.71 -43.49 4.38
C SER A 82 11.87 -44.43 4.10
N ASP A 83 12.59 -44.86 5.14
CA ASP A 83 13.40 -46.10 5.10
C ASP A 83 12.44 -47.29 5.08
N SER A 84 11.69 -47.40 3.99
CA SER A 84 10.93 -48.59 3.64
C SER A 84 11.46 -49.09 2.31
N ILE A 85 11.84 -50.37 2.33
CA ILE A 85 12.31 -51.23 1.23
C ILE A 85 13.85 -51.25 1.03
N HIS A 86 14.53 -52.24 1.64
CA HIS A 86 14.73 -53.57 1.02
C HIS A 86 15.09 -54.60 2.10
#